data_AF-A0A2P2K273-F1
#
_entry.id   AF-A0A2P2K273-F1
#
_cell.length_a   1.000
_cell.length_b   1.000
_cell.length_c   1.000
_cell.angle_alpha   90.00
_cell.angle_beta   90.00
_cell.angle_gamma   90.00
#
_symmetry.space_group_name_H-M   'P 1'
#
loop_
_entity.id
_entity.type
_entity.pdbx_description
1 polymer ?
#
loop_
_entity_poly.entity_id
_entity_poly.type
_entity_poly.pdbx_seq_one_letter_code
_entity_poly.pdbx_strand_id
1 'polypeptide(L)'
;MASSLTSTLALLSTPTHFNGTSSSFSSAPTPIPRRRRSTTTVSVSVFSAATRASNSSTGSALFQAAKHTVDAYIKSGMVIGLGSGQASGMAIQYLGQQLRVGALKDIVGIPMSVISASEAAKAGILLDQYQDSSQIDFAFDDADVIEEETLIAVIGRQKLEGNESIIQQKSILNATNELVFMVTDKQYKGGLDGSIPVLVQSLNWMEAAEEIDDLFLGDAEV
;
A
#
# COMPACT_ATOMS: atom_id res chain seq x y z
N MET A 1 18.67 -5.58 35.20
CA MET A 1 17.82 -6.44 34.36
C MET A 1 17.25 -5.55 33.27
N ALA A 2 17.80 -5.62 32.07
CA ALA A 2 17.50 -4.68 30.98
C ALA A 2 16.25 -5.13 30.23
N SER A 3 15.21 -4.30 30.25
CA SER A 3 13.97 -4.44 29.48
C SER A 3 14.25 -4.11 28.00
N SER A 4 14.31 -5.15 27.17
CA SER A 4 14.44 -5.02 25.70
C SER A 4 13.09 -4.64 25.10
N LEU A 5 12.89 -3.35 24.84
CA LEU A 5 11.75 -2.84 24.07
C LEU A 5 12.04 -3.03 22.58
N THR A 6 11.03 -3.44 21.84
CA THR A 6 11.18 -4.14 20.56
C THR A 6 9.97 -3.68 19.72
N SER A 7 10.13 -3.37 18.41
CA SER A 7 9.10 -2.64 17.58
C SER A 7 8.99 -3.02 16.09
N THR A 8 7.79 -3.02 15.45
CA THR A 8 7.39 -3.94 14.33
C THR A 8 6.96 -3.31 12.99
N LEU A 9 7.19 -4.06 11.88
CA LEU A 9 6.80 -3.77 10.47
C LEU A 9 5.71 -4.75 10.01
N ALA A 10 5.04 -4.55 8.88
CA ALA A 10 4.03 -5.49 8.38
C ALA A 10 4.02 -5.63 6.85
N LEU A 11 3.91 -6.88 6.38
CA LEU A 11 3.86 -7.28 4.97
C LEU A 11 2.45 -7.74 4.58
N LEU A 12 1.98 -7.33 3.40
CA LEU A 12 0.79 -7.89 2.75
C LEU A 12 1.10 -8.08 1.26
N SER A 13 0.74 -9.23 0.69
CA SER A 13 0.87 -9.51 -0.75
C SER A 13 -0.45 -10.05 -1.30
N THR A 14 -0.86 -9.61 -2.49
CA THR A 14 -2.11 -10.04 -3.15
C THR A 14 -1.80 -10.79 -4.45
N PRO A 15 -2.56 -11.85 -4.80
CA PRO A 15 -2.33 -12.62 -6.02
C PRO A 15 -3.10 -12.08 -7.25
N THR A 16 -2.53 -12.32 -8.44
CA THR A 16 -2.99 -11.87 -9.76
C THR A 16 -3.78 -12.91 -10.59
N HIS A 17 -4.59 -12.37 -11.51
CA HIS A 17 -5.13 -12.87 -12.80
C HIS A 17 -6.43 -13.73 -12.91
N PHE A 18 -7.31 -13.27 -13.81
CA PHE A 18 -8.04 -14.12 -14.75
C PHE A 18 -8.16 -13.46 -16.14
N ASN A 19 -7.78 -14.20 -17.18
CA ASN A 19 -7.82 -13.80 -18.61
C ASN A 19 -9.24 -13.98 -19.18
N GLY A 20 -9.73 -13.00 -19.93
CA GLY A 20 -11.01 -13.08 -20.65
C GLY A 20 -10.87 -12.64 -22.11
N THR A 21 -10.70 -13.59 -23.02
CA THR A 21 -10.77 -13.36 -24.48
C THR A 21 -12.20 -13.16 -24.93
N SER A 22 -12.40 -12.18 -25.80
CA SER A 22 -13.66 -11.83 -26.45
C SER A 22 -13.98 -12.75 -27.64
N SER A 23 -15.26 -13.09 -27.81
CA SER A 23 -15.85 -13.36 -29.13
C SER A 23 -17.38 -13.26 -29.07
N SER A 24 -17.93 -12.39 -29.92
CA SER A 24 -19.35 -12.24 -30.27
C SER A 24 -19.82 -13.36 -31.20
N PHE A 25 -21.05 -13.90 -31.05
CA PHE A 25 -21.97 -14.31 -32.13
C PHE A 25 -23.36 -14.72 -31.58
N SER A 26 -24.34 -14.73 -32.49
CA SER A 26 -25.79 -14.53 -32.32
C SER A 26 -26.66 -15.79 -32.12
N SER A 27 -27.86 -15.54 -31.57
CA SER A 27 -29.20 -16.16 -31.80
C SER A 27 -29.65 -17.50 -31.16
N ALA A 28 -30.85 -17.40 -30.54
CA ALA A 28 -31.88 -18.37 -30.13
C ALA A 28 -31.81 -18.99 -28.71
N PRO A 29 -32.91 -18.98 -27.92
CA PRO A 29 -32.93 -19.51 -26.56
C PRO A 29 -33.23 -21.02 -26.56
N THR A 30 -32.33 -21.80 -25.98
CA THR A 30 -32.57 -23.20 -25.58
C THR A 30 -32.41 -23.33 -24.06
N PRO A 31 -33.12 -24.25 -23.39
CA PRO A 31 -33.13 -24.34 -21.94
C PRO A 31 -31.77 -24.84 -21.41
N ILE A 32 -31.15 -24.01 -20.56
CA ILE A 32 -29.81 -24.24 -19.99
C ILE A 32 -29.89 -25.29 -18.86
N PRO A 33 -29.07 -26.36 -18.88
CA PRO A 33 -28.96 -27.27 -17.74
C PRO A 33 -28.26 -26.59 -16.56
N ARG A 34 -28.83 -26.72 -15.35
CA ARG A 34 -28.23 -26.25 -14.09
C ARG A 34 -26.92 -26.98 -13.80
N ARG A 35 -25.80 -26.38 -14.22
CA ARG A 35 -24.44 -26.80 -13.86
C ARG A 35 -24.17 -26.42 -12.40
N ARG A 36 -24.07 -27.42 -11.52
CA ARG A 36 -23.55 -27.26 -10.14
C ARG A 36 -22.17 -26.59 -10.22
N ARG A 37 -22.04 -25.36 -9.73
CA ARG A 37 -20.74 -24.72 -9.48
C ARG A 37 -20.11 -25.46 -8.30
N SER A 38 -19.06 -26.24 -8.54
CA SER A 38 -18.15 -26.63 -7.45
C SER A 38 -17.32 -25.40 -7.11
N THR A 39 -17.57 -24.80 -5.96
CA THR A 39 -16.68 -23.80 -5.38
C THR A 39 -15.43 -24.50 -4.92
N THR A 40 -14.42 -24.55 -5.79
CA THR A 40 -13.06 -24.90 -5.38
C THR A 40 -12.52 -23.71 -4.61
N THR A 41 -12.49 -23.79 -3.28
CA THR A 41 -11.81 -22.82 -2.44
C THR A 41 -10.31 -22.93 -2.71
N VAL A 42 -9.76 -21.98 -3.48
CA VAL A 42 -8.31 -21.82 -3.62
C VAL A 42 -7.84 -21.09 -2.37
N SER A 43 -7.22 -21.80 -1.43
CA SER A 43 -6.53 -21.19 -0.29
C SER A 43 -5.21 -20.61 -0.79
N VAL A 44 -5.15 -19.30 -1.02
CA VAL A 44 -3.88 -18.61 -1.28
C VAL A 44 -3.26 -18.24 0.06
N SER A 45 -2.02 -18.66 0.27
CA SER A 45 -1.25 -18.31 1.47
C SER A 45 -0.66 -16.92 1.27
N VAL A 46 -1.27 -15.91 1.90
CA VAL A 46 -0.67 -14.58 2.04
C VAL A 46 0.39 -14.71 3.15
N PHE A 47 1.66 -14.52 2.80
CA PHE A 47 2.72 -14.48 3.80
C PHE A 47 2.82 -13.06 4.33
N SER A 48 2.19 -12.86 5.48
CA SER A 48 2.26 -11.64 6.27
C SER A 48 3.30 -11.82 7.36
N ALA A 49 4.31 -10.96 7.37
CA ALA A 49 5.42 -11.04 8.30
C ALA A 49 5.86 -9.64 8.76
N ALA A 50 6.51 -9.64 9.90
CA ALA A 50 6.82 -8.47 10.66
C ALA A 50 8.30 -8.46 11.05
N THR A 51 9.05 -7.45 10.60
CA THR A 51 10.50 -7.36 10.82
C THR A 51 10.86 -6.08 11.57
N ARG A 52 11.76 -6.17 12.55
CA ARG A 52 12.14 -5.06 13.42
C ARG A 52 13.55 -4.57 13.10
N ALA A 53 13.75 -3.26 12.91
CA ALA A 53 15.10 -2.70 12.74
C ALA A 53 15.86 -2.70 14.07
N SER A 54 17.14 -3.11 14.06
CA SER A 54 17.98 -3.17 15.26
C SER A 54 18.69 -1.84 15.55
N ASN A 55 18.63 -1.33 16.78
CA ASN A 55 19.22 -0.04 17.21
C ASN A 55 20.76 0.08 17.16
N SER A 56 21.48 -0.75 16.41
CA SER A 56 22.94 -0.85 16.44
C SER A 56 23.68 0.06 15.45
N SER A 57 22.99 0.89 14.66
CA SER A 57 23.60 1.74 13.62
C SER A 57 23.30 3.24 13.77
N THR A 58 24.18 4.08 13.23
CA THR A 58 24.11 5.55 13.24
C THR A 58 22.95 6.04 12.34
N GLY A 59 21.74 6.14 12.88
CA GLY A 59 20.55 6.64 12.18
C GLY A 59 19.26 6.31 12.94
N SER A 60 18.17 7.05 12.69
CA SER A 60 16.87 6.74 13.31
C SER A 60 16.36 5.36 12.89
N ALA A 61 15.60 4.67 13.75
CA ALA A 61 15.04 3.36 13.43
C ALA A 61 14.18 3.39 12.16
N LEU A 62 13.45 4.49 11.94
CA LEU A 62 12.65 4.69 10.73
C LEU A 62 13.51 4.79 9.46
N PHE A 63 14.66 5.47 9.54
CA PHE A 63 15.62 5.50 8.43
C PHE A 63 16.21 4.12 8.15
N GLN A 64 16.49 3.33 9.18
CA GLN A 64 16.97 1.95 9.01
C GLN A 64 15.91 1.05 8.38
N ALA A 65 14.65 1.20 8.77
CA ALA A 65 13.54 0.51 8.13
C ALA A 65 13.44 0.88 6.64
N ALA A 66 13.48 2.17 6.31
CA ALA A 66 13.47 2.65 4.93
C ALA A 66 14.62 2.07 4.09
N LYS A 67 15.84 2.08 4.66
CA LYS A 67 17.02 1.51 4.00
C LYS A 67 16.88 0.01 3.78
N HIS A 68 16.43 -0.72 4.81
CA HIS A 68 16.18 -2.16 4.74
C HIS A 68 15.11 -2.49 3.69
N THR A 69 14.04 -1.71 3.60
CA THR A 69 13.00 -1.87 2.58
C THR A 69 13.60 -1.83 1.17
N VAL A 70 14.46 -0.85 0.88
CA VAL A 70 15.12 -0.75 -0.42
C VAL A 70 16.11 -1.91 -0.64
N ASP A 71 16.97 -2.20 0.33
CA ASP A 71 18.04 -3.20 0.19
C ASP A 71 17.51 -4.64 0.07
N ALA A 72 16.41 -4.96 0.76
CA ALA A 72 15.89 -6.33 0.83
C ALA A 72 14.90 -6.67 -0.30
N TYR A 73 14.10 -5.71 -0.76
CA TYR A 73 12.96 -5.97 -1.64
C TYR A 73 13.13 -5.43 -3.06
N ILE A 74 13.86 -4.33 -3.25
CA ILE A 74 13.99 -3.70 -4.56
C ILE A 74 15.14 -4.31 -5.36
N LYS A 75 14.85 -4.68 -6.61
CA LYS A 75 15.80 -5.22 -7.58
C LYS A 75 15.77 -4.38 -8.85
N SER A 76 16.90 -4.33 -9.56
CA SER A 76 16.98 -3.64 -10.85
C SER A 76 15.91 -4.14 -11.84
N GLY A 77 15.35 -3.23 -12.63
CA GLY A 77 14.29 -3.53 -13.60
C GLY A 77 12.86 -3.48 -13.06
N MET A 78 12.67 -3.24 -11.75
CA MET A 78 11.33 -3.22 -11.14
C MET A 78 10.57 -1.92 -11.37
N VAL A 79 9.25 -2.05 -11.45
CA VAL A 79 8.29 -0.95 -11.32
C VAL A 79 7.86 -0.85 -9.85
N ILE A 80 8.08 0.32 -9.24
CA ILE A 80 7.91 0.53 -7.81
C ILE A 80 6.82 1.55 -7.52
N GLY A 81 5.81 1.18 -6.74
CA GLY A 81 4.86 2.12 -6.14
C GLY A 81 5.54 2.94 -5.04
N LEU A 82 5.56 4.26 -5.18
CA LEU A 82 6.23 5.18 -4.25
C LEU A 82 5.19 5.86 -3.36
N GLY A 83 5.09 5.39 -2.12
CA GLY A 83 4.24 5.95 -1.08
C GLY A 83 4.70 7.31 -0.57
N SER A 84 4.00 7.81 0.45
CA SER A 84 4.21 9.15 1.00
C SER A 84 4.38 9.12 2.51
N GLY A 85 5.10 10.10 3.04
CA GLY A 85 5.34 10.22 4.48
C GLY A 85 6.83 10.24 4.81
N GLN A 86 7.13 10.22 6.10
CA GLN A 86 8.49 10.37 6.61
C GLN A 86 9.37 9.19 6.21
N ALA A 87 8.87 7.95 6.33
CA ALA A 87 9.65 6.76 6.00
C ALA A 87 9.80 6.59 4.48
N SER A 88 8.71 6.80 3.75
CA SER A 88 8.68 6.74 2.29
C SER A 88 9.62 7.77 1.66
N GLY A 89 9.66 9.02 2.15
CA GLY A 89 10.61 10.01 1.68
C GLY A 89 12.07 9.61 1.93
N MET A 90 12.38 8.98 3.07
CA MET A 90 13.71 8.41 3.34
C MET A 90 14.05 7.26 2.39
N ALA A 91 13.09 6.38 2.10
CA ALA A 91 13.26 5.25 1.18
C ALA A 91 13.49 5.75 -0.26
N ILE A 92 12.73 6.74 -0.73
CA ILE A 92 12.90 7.38 -2.03
C ILE A 92 14.30 8.01 -2.15
N GLN A 93 14.73 8.75 -1.13
CA GLN A 93 16.06 9.36 -1.12
C GLN A 93 17.19 8.33 -1.18
N TYR A 94 17.07 7.25 -0.40
CA TYR A 94 18.07 6.18 -0.39
C TYR A 94 18.05 5.39 -1.71
N LEU A 95 16.88 5.07 -2.25
CA LEU A 95 16.74 4.45 -3.59
C LEU A 95 17.45 5.29 -4.66
N GLY A 96 17.26 6.61 -4.65
CA GLY A 96 18.00 7.51 -5.54
C GLY A 96 19.53 7.47 -5.36
N GLN A 97 20.02 7.27 -4.12
CA GLN A 97 21.45 7.07 -3.88
C GLN A 97 21.93 5.76 -4.53
N GLN A 98 21.19 4.67 -4.36
CA GLN A 98 21.52 3.35 -4.92
C GLN A 98 21.53 3.36 -6.45
N LEU A 99 20.63 4.12 -7.08
CA LEU A 99 20.63 4.36 -8.53
C LEU A 99 21.86 5.15 -8.98
N ARG A 100 22.21 6.24 -8.27
CA ARG A 100 23.38 7.08 -8.62
C ARG A 100 24.71 6.34 -8.55
N VAL A 101 24.87 5.45 -7.56
CA VAL A 101 26.09 4.63 -7.44
C VAL A 101 26.07 3.39 -8.34
N GLY A 102 24.95 3.16 -9.05
CA GLY A 102 24.79 2.04 -9.99
C GLY A 102 24.57 0.68 -9.35
N ALA A 103 24.23 0.65 -8.05
CA ALA A 103 23.89 -0.58 -7.33
C ALA A 103 22.50 -1.11 -7.75
N LEU A 104 21.58 -0.20 -8.06
CA LEU A 104 20.31 -0.48 -8.71
C LEU A 104 20.26 0.20 -10.08
N LYS A 105 19.51 -0.37 -11.02
CA LYS A 105 19.36 0.14 -12.39
C LYS A 105 17.94 -0.10 -12.89
N ASP A 106 17.54 0.67 -13.90
CA ASP A 106 16.31 0.43 -14.66
C ASP A 106 15.05 0.38 -13.77
N ILE A 107 14.99 1.23 -12.75
CA ILE A 107 13.83 1.37 -11.87
C ILE A 107 12.88 2.42 -12.43
N VAL A 108 11.58 2.11 -12.46
CA VAL A 108 10.50 3.05 -12.75
C VAL A 108 9.66 3.26 -11.50
N GLY A 109 9.46 4.50 -11.09
CA GLY A 109 8.62 4.87 -9.95
C GLY A 109 7.22 5.29 -10.37
N ILE A 110 6.20 4.75 -9.71
CA ILE A 110 4.80 5.19 -9.81
C ILE A 110 4.45 5.92 -8.51
N PRO A 111 4.39 7.26 -8.51
CA PRO A 111 4.13 8.02 -7.29
C PRO A 111 2.66 7.93 -6.88
N MET A 112 2.41 7.81 -5.57
CA MET A 112 1.06 7.80 -5.00
C MET A 112 0.53 9.21 -4.66
N SER A 113 1.39 10.23 -4.72
CA SER A 113 1.06 11.61 -4.39
C SER A 113 1.94 12.61 -5.14
N VAL A 114 1.58 13.90 -5.03
CA VAL A 114 2.43 15.00 -5.55
C VAL A 114 3.74 15.09 -4.76
N ILE A 115 3.71 14.82 -3.45
CA ILE A 115 4.88 14.86 -2.58
C ILE A 115 5.89 13.77 -3.00
N SER A 116 5.44 12.52 -3.08
CA SER A 116 6.28 11.38 -3.50
C SER A 116 6.82 11.56 -4.92
N ALA A 117 6.02 12.10 -5.85
CA ALA A 117 6.49 12.46 -7.19
C ALA A 117 7.62 13.50 -7.15
N SER A 118 7.47 14.55 -6.33
CA SER A 118 8.48 15.60 -6.17
C SER A 118 9.78 15.05 -5.58
N GLU A 119 9.69 14.23 -4.54
CA GLU A 119 10.84 13.60 -3.88
C GLU A 119 11.58 12.66 -4.82
N ALA A 120 10.85 11.84 -5.57
CA ALA A 120 11.42 10.88 -6.50
C ALA A 120 12.10 11.56 -7.70
N ALA A 121 11.49 12.62 -8.24
CA ALA A 121 12.11 13.43 -9.27
C ALA A 121 13.43 14.07 -8.79
N LYS A 122 13.45 14.62 -7.56
CA LYS A 122 14.67 15.16 -6.94
C LYS A 122 15.73 14.08 -6.70
N ALA A 123 15.31 12.86 -6.39
CA ALA A 123 16.20 11.73 -6.18
C ALA A 123 16.79 11.15 -7.48
N GLY A 124 16.25 11.53 -8.64
CA GLY A 124 16.69 11.06 -9.96
C GLY A 124 16.08 9.72 -10.36
N ILE A 125 14.92 9.36 -9.81
CA ILE A 125 14.18 8.16 -10.17
C ILE A 125 13.34 8.47 -11.42
N LEU A 126 13.36 7.58 -12.42
CA LEU A 126 12.50 7.70 -13.59
C LEU A 126 11.04 7.49 -13.17
N LEU A 127 10.14 8.40 -13.55
CA LEU A 127 8.73 8.36 -13.16
C LEU A 127 7.82 7.96 -14.31
N ASP A 128 6.76 7.23 -13.97
CA ASP A 128 5.61 6.96 -14.84
C ASP A 128 4.30 7.17 -14.07
N GLN A 129 3.18 7.19 -14.79
CA GLN A 129 1.84 7.35 -14.22
C GLN A 129 1.13 6.01 -14.08
N TYR A 130 0.35 5.89 -13.00
CA TYR A 130 -0.50 4.73 -12.81
C TYR A 130 -1.59 4.65 -13.88
N GLN A 131 -1.71 3.48 -14.49
CA GLN A 131 -2.81 3.06 -15.35
C GLN A 131 -3.38 1.74 -14.80
N ASP A 132 -4.66 1.45 -15.00
CA ASP A 132 -5.29 0.23 -14.46
C ASP A 132 -4.65 -1.08 -14.96
N SER A 133 -3.89 -1.03 -16.06
CA SER A 133 -3.11 -2.15 -16.59
C SER A 133 -1.66 -2.20 -16.08
N SER A 134 -1.26 -1.33 -15.16
CA SER A 134 0.11 -1.26 -14.65
C SER A 134 0.39 -2.51 -13.81
N GLN A 135 1.49 -3.19 -14.12
CA GLN A 135 2.03 -4.23 -13.25
C GLN A 135 3.05 -3.58 -12.31
N ILE A 136 2.75 -3.56 -11.01
CA ILE A 136 3.63 -2.96 -10.00
C ILE A 136 4.28 -4.10 -9.22
N ASP A 137 5.61 -4.21 -9.34
CA ASP A 137 6.36 -5.32 -8.76
C ASP A 137 6.41 -5.23 -7.24
N PHE A 138 6.60 -4.03 -6.72
CA PHE A 138 6.72 -3.75 -5.31
C PHE A 138 6.20 -2.36 -4.98
N ALA A 139 5.64 -2.17 -3.79
CA ALA A 139 5.37 -0.85 -3.27
C ALA A 139 5.77 -0.74 -1.80
N PHE A 140 6.09 0.48 -1.41
CA PHE A 140 6.24 0.82 0.00
C PHE A 140 5.44 2.08 0.31
N ASP A 141 4.95 2.17 1.54
CA ASP A 141 4.19 3.33 2.01
C ASP A 141 4.31 3.49 3.53
N ASP A 142 3.94 4.67 4.03
CA ASP A 142 3.71 4.86 5.47
C ASP A 142 2.27 4.44 5.80
N ALA A 143 2.01 4.06 7.05
CA ALA A 143 0.65 3.83 7.56
C ALA A 143 0.39 4.63 8.82
N ASP A 144 -0.87 4.99 9.05
CA ASP A 144 -1.27 5.68 10.28
C ASP A 144 -1.27 4.73 11.47
N VAL A 145 -1.80 3.51 11.28
CA VAL A 145 -1.80 2.43 12.26
C VAL A 145 -1.69 1.09 11.54
N ILE A 146 -1.01 0.13 12.17
CA ILE A 146 -1.00 -1.27 11.78
C ILE A 146 -1.33 -2.12 13.00
N GLU A 147 -2.30 -3.01 12.85
CA GLU A 147 -2.67 -3.96 13.89
C GLU A 147 -1.69 -5.15 13.93
N GLU A 148 -1.22 -5.55 15.12
CA GLU A 148 -0.09 -6.49 15.25
C GLU A 148 -0.38 -7.90 14.75
N GLU A 149 -1.58 -8.43 15.01
CA GLU A 149 -1.91 -9.82 14.75
C GLU A 149 -2.32 -10.07 13.30
N THR A 150 -3.14 -9.18 12.75
CA THR A 150 -3.73 -9.27 11.41
C THR A 150 -2.93 -8.53 10.35
N LEU A 151 -2.06 -7.61 10.76
CA LEU A 151 -1.32 -6.70 9.88
C LEU A 151 -2.22 -5.80 9.03
N ILE A 152 -3.47 -5.58 9.45
CA ILE A 152 -4.37 -4.62 8.81
C ILE A 152 -3.81 -3.22 9.04
N ALA A 153 -3.61 -2.49 7.93
CA ALA A 153 -3.15 -1.11 7.93
C ALA A 153 -4.32 -0.14 7.75
N VAL A 154 -4.29 0.94 8.52
CA VAL A 154 -5.13 2.12 8.32
C VAL A 154 -4.27 3.23 7.70
N ILE A 155 -4.75 3.81 6.61
CA ILE A 155 -4.13 4.93 5.90
C ILE A 155 -5.15 6.05 5.70
N GLY A 156 -4.67 7.29 5.58
CA GLY A 156 -5.47 8.47 5.26
C GLY A 156 -6.08 9.21 6.45
N ARG A 157 -5.67 8.93 7.70
CA ARG A 157 -6.04 9.71 8.89
C ARG A 157 -5.32 11.05 8.91
N GLN A 158 -4.05 11.04 8.51
CA GLN A 158 -3.29 12.27 8.38
C GLN A 158 -3.81 13.06 7.19
N LYS A 159 -3.92 14.38 7.39
CA LYS A 159 -4.45 15.28 6.39
C LYS A 159 -3.63 15.18 5.11
N LEU A 160 -4.29 14.79 4.04
CA LEU A 160 -3.77 14.88 2.68
C LEU A 160 -3.48 16.35 2.37
N GLU A 161 -2.23 16.68 2.05
CA GLU A 161 -1.87 18.05 1.69
C GLU A 161 -2.01 18.21 0.17
N GLY A 162 -2.96 19.04 -0.27
CA GLY A 162 -3.16 19.35 -1.69
C GLY A 162 -4.11 18.39 -2.41
N ASN A 163 -3.75 17.96 -3.62
CA ASN A 163 -4.60 17.18 -4.54
C ASN A 163 -4.38 15.65 -4.42
N GLU A 164 -4.03 15.16 -3.23
CA GLU A 164 -3.75 13.74 -3.03
C GLU A 164 -5.06 12.94 -3.00
N SER A 165 -5.05 11.76 -3.61
CA SER A 165 -6.23 10.90 -3.71
C SER A 165 -5.97 9.57 -3.02
N ILE A 166 -6.63 9.35 -1.88
CA ILE A 166 -6.60 8.07 -1.18
C ILE A 166 -7.12 6.93 -2.06
N ILE A 167 -8.02 7.21 -3.03
CA ILE A 167 -8.46 6.22 -4.00
C ILE A 167 -7.27 5.78 -4.86
N GLN A 168 -6.52 6.73 -5.41
CA GLN A 168 -5.39 6.42 -6.30
C GLN A 168 -4.30 5.67 -5.54
N GLN A 169 -3.95 6.12 -4.33
CA GLN A 169 -3.05 5.41 -3.43
C GLN A 169 -3.50 3.96 -3.22
N LYS A 170 -4.77 3.74 -2.82
CA LYS A 170 -5.32 2.40 -2.61
C LYS A 170 -5.33 1.55 -3.89
N SER A 171 -5.61 2.13 -5.05
CA SER A 171 -5.55 1.42 -6.33
C SER A 171 -4.14 0.92 -6.64
N ILE A 172 -3.12 1.76 -6.44
CA ILE A 172 -1.71 1.40 -6.62
C ILE A 172 -1.29 0.30 -5.63
N LEU A 173 -1.67 0.43 -4.36
CA LEU A 173 -1.38 -0.57 -3.32
C LEU A 173 -2.05 -1.92 -3.64
N ASN A 174 -3.28 -1.91 -4.16
CA ASN A 174 -4.00 -3.13 -4.54
C ASN A 174 -3.45 -3.79 -5.82
N ALA A 175 -2.87 -3.00 -6.73
CA ALA A 175 -2.28 -3.48 -7.97
C ALA A 175 -0.83 -4.00 -7.81
N THR A 176 -0.27 -3.88 -6.61
CA THR A 176 1.10 -4.27 -6.27
C THR A 176 1.21 -5.75 -5.91
N ASN A 177 2.25 -6.43 -6.40
CA ASN A 177 2.51 -7.83 -6.06
C ASN A 177 3.00 -8.01 -4.61
N GLU A 178 3.85 -7.09 -4.13
CA GLU A 178 4.41 -7.13 -2.77
C GLU A 178 4.44 -5.73 -2.14
N LEU A 179 3.86 -5.59 -0.94
CA LEU A 179 3.73 -4.31 -0.24
C LEU A 179 4.39 -4.35 1.14
N VAL A 180 5.17 -3.30 1.44
CA VAL A 180 5.73 -3.04 2.76
C VAL A 180 5.21 -1.71 3.31
N PHE A 181 4.59 -1.75 4.49
CA PHE A 181 4.35 -0.54 5.26
C PHE A 181 5.49 -0.27 6.24
N MET A 182 5.99 0.96 6.26
CA MET A 182 7.04 1.41 7.16
C MET A 182 6.44 2.29 8.24
N VAL A 183 6.56 1.83 9.48
CA VAL A 183 5.93 2.48 10.63
C VAL A 183 6.87 2.58 11.82
N THR A 184 6.55 3.50 12.71
CA THR A 184 7.14 3.57 14.05
C THR A 184 6.40 2.66 15.02
N ASP A 185 7.04 2.38 16.14
CA ASP A 185 6.52 1.65 17.29
C ASP A 185 5.17 2.18 17.78
N LYS A 186 4.94 3.49 17.61
CA LYS A 186 3.70 4.14 18.04
C LYS A 186 2.51 3.79 17.16
N GLN A 187 2.77 3.41 15.91
CA GLN A 187 1.77 3.10 14.89
C GLN A 187 1.51 1.58 14.80
N TYR A 188 2.39 0.75 15.36
CA TYR A 188 2.15 -0.69 15.49
C TYR A 188 1.41 -0.98 16.80
N LYS A 189 0.18 -1.47 16.73
CA LYS A 189 -0.78 -1.51 17.85
C LYS A 189 -1.43 -2.88 17.99
N GLY A 190 -1.62 -3.36 19.22
CA GLY A 190 -2.36 -4.61 19.50
C GLY A 190 -3.87 -4.57 19.19
N GLY A 191 -4.35 -3.47 18.60
CA GLY A 191 -5.72 -3.26 18.17
C GLY A 191 -5.83 -1.98 17.37
N LEU A 192 -6.82 -1.90 16.48
CA LEU A 192 -7.11 -0.66 15.76
C LEU A 192 -7.89 0.29 16.68
N ASP A 193 -7.30 1.43 16.99
CA ASP A 193 -7.94 2.54 17.72
C ASP A 193 -8.09 3.77 16.82
N GLY A 194 -9.00 4.69 17.15
CA GLY A 194 -9.22 5.94 16.41
C GLY A 194 -10.02 5.81 15.11
N SER A 195 -10.22 6.94 14.42
CA SER A 195 -11.15 7.06 13.28
C SER A 195 -10.69 6.26 12.05
N ILE A 196 -11.60 5.67 11.30
CA ILE A 196 -11.31 5.05 10.00
C ILE A 196 -11.77 6.03 8.91
N PRO A 197 -10.86 6.57 8.08
CA PRO A 197 -11.25 7.49 7.02
C PRO A 197 -12.17 6.80 6.01
N VAL A 198 -13.33 7.38 5.75
CA VAL A 198 -14.26 6.92 4.73
C VAL A 198 -14.39 8.01 3.67
N LEU A 199 -14.05 7.67 2.43
CA LEU A 199 -14.23 8.60 1.32
C LEU A 199 -15.62 8.42 0.71
N VAL A 200 -16.42 9.48 0.75
CA VAL A 200 -17.74 9.55 0.14
C VAL A 200 -17.70 10.39 -1.13
N GLN A 201 -18.59 10.09 -2.08
CA GLN A 201 -18.75 10.93 -3.27
C GLN A 201 -19.26 12.31 -2.85
N SER A 202 -18.73 13.38 -3.46
CA SER A 202 -19.08 14.75 -3.07
C SER A 202 -20.55 15.10 -3.33
N LEU A 203 -21.20 14.41 -4.27
CA LEU A 203 -22.64 14.57 -4.50
C LEU A 203 -23.40 13.81 -3.41
N ASN A 204 -24.30 14.51 -2.72
CA ASN A 204 -25.11 13.96 -1.61
C ASN A 204 -24.27 13.39 -0.45
N TRP A 205 -23.06 13.92 -0.21
CA TRP A 205 -22.20 13.42 0.86
C TRP A 205 -22.84 13.48 2.25
N MET A 206 -23.75 14.42 2.50
CA MET A 206 -24.49 14.50 3.77
C MET A 206 -25.42 13.30 3.99
N GLU A 207 -26.14 12.84 2.97
CA GLU A 207 -27.02 11.67 3.07
C GLU A 207 -26.19 10.41 3.36
N ALA A 208 -25.05 10.27 2.67
CA ALA A 208 -24.12 9.17 2.91
C ALA A 208 -23.48 9.24 4.31
N ALA A 209 -23.13 10.44 4.78
CA ALA A 209 -22.59 10.63 6.12
C ALA A 209 -23.62 10.32 7.21
N GLU A 210 -24.87 10.73 7.03
CA GLU A 210 -25.98 10.41 7.95
C GLU A 210 -26.25 8.90 7.99
N GLU A 211 -26.25 8.22 6.84
CA GLU A 211 -26.40 6.76 6.79
C GLU A 211 -25.25 6.03 7.51
N ILE A 212 -24.01 6.54 7.36
CA ILE A 212 -22.85 6.02 8.09
C ILE A 212 -23.01 6.28 9.58
N ASP A 213 -23.40 7.49 9.99
CA ASP A 213 -23.60 7.86 11.39
C ASP A 213 -24.66 6.99 12.07
N ASP A 214 -25.80 6.76 11.40
CA ASP A 214 -26.87 5.87 11.84
C ASP A 214 -26.37 4.42 12.00
N LEU A 215 -25.57 3.94 11.04
CA LEU A 215 -25.01 2.57 11.07
C LEU A 215 -24.02 2.38 12.22
N PHE A 216 -23.26 3.43 12.55
CA PHE A 216 -22.25 3.42 13.61
C PHE A 216 -22.71 4.14 14.89
N LEU A 217 -24.02 4.31 15.07
CA LEU A 217 -24.65 4.78 16.30
C LEU A 217 -24.15 6.13 16.83
N GLY A 218 -23.82 7.07 15.94
CA GLY A 218 -23.39 8.42 16.31
C GLY A 218 -21.87 8.62 16.39
N ASP A 219 -21.07 7.61 16.02
CA ASP A 219 -19.61 7.66 16.07
C ASP A 219 -18.96 8.23 14.78
N ALA A 220 -19.76 8.71 13.81
CA ALA A 220 -19.23 9.30 12.58
C ALA A 220 -19.02 10.81 12.72
N GLU A 221 -17.84 11.28 12.29
CA GLU A 221 -17.50 12.70 12.22
C GLU A 221 -17.19 13.09 10.76
N VAL A 222 -17.54 14.32 10.38
CA VAL A 222 -17.38 14.87 9.01
C VAL A 222 -16.45 16.08 8.95
#